data_AF-A0A9P9DJ92-F1
#
_entry.id   AF-A0A9P9DJ92-F1
#
_cell.length_a   1.000
_cell.length_b   1.000
_cell.length_c   1.000
_cell.angle_alpha   90.00
_cell.angle_beta   90.00
_cell.angle_gamma   90.00
#
_symmetry.space_group_name_H-M   'P 1'
#
loop_
_entity.id
_entity.type
_entity.pdbx_description
1 polymer ?
#
loop_
_entity_poly.entity_id
_entity_poly.type
_entity_poly.pdbx_seq_one_letter_code
_entity_poly.pdbx_strand_id
1 'polypeptide(L)'
;TRNSPVDLPTSHPMHWTDHLITFKKIMQPPAAMLMGGIKRWRRLQAYLLGLGSKNSTVRETLLCLEDVLAHDDRQQTTGSAADAGRNSERYEAARDQVIKVTSVEKLSDQELDEMLAALYLLAWIQVIRPRGPQYSDSMFPSEQADVIIGSDCKWNWYSRQLLSGFNSLDSKATHLGGSPLLSQKALAIVSCHPIQIISCEYEDSRDNSFEGQERSQSMSGSSVTDISEHGGSTTSIPSWNTIDVKEIVLRAILQPGAEWYLQTQAYFRHIGSLDKHRRSRFTPDDELEVTLVGKQIQSELRVLWAERPSVVSLTTSELSKTMAVDLATRLEEVFSIYLASYWILFVYLHR
;
A
#
# COMPACT_ATOMS: atom_id res chain seq x y z
N THR A 1 -63.57 20.48 14.58
CA THR A 1 -62.22 21.08 14.45
C THR A 1 -61.20 19.98 14.62
N ARG A 2 -60.31 19.85 13.62
CA ARG A 2 -59.54 18.65 13.28
C ARG A 2 -58.25 18.62 14.12
N ASN A 3 -58.04 17.57 14.91
CA ASN A 3 -56.76 17.30 15.56
C ASN A 3 -55.73 16.94 14.49
N SER A 4 -54.62 17.68 14.46
CA SER A 4 -53.42 17.33 13.69
C SER A 4 -52.36 16.84 14.67
N PRO A 5 -51.68 15.71 14.42
CA PRO A 5 -50.57 15.27 15.25
C PRO A 5 -49.32 16.08 14.92
N VAL A 6 -48.56 16.40 15.96
CA VAL A 6 -47.23 17.01 15.88
C VAL A 6 -46.25 15.94 15.40
N ASP A 7 -45.78 16.08 14.17
CA ASP A 7 -44.67 15.27 13.65
C ASP A 7 -43.38 15.66 14.39
N LEU A 8 -42.88 14.76 15.23
CA LEU A 8 -41.50 14.78 15.72
C LEU A 8 -40.57 14.46 14.55
N PRO A 9 -39.46 15.20 14.36
CA PRO A 9 -38.50 14.86 13.32
C PRO A 9 -37.84 13.53 13.68
N THR A 10 -38.14 12.50 12.89
CA THR A 10 -37.37 11.24 12.84
C THR A 10 -35.93 11.57 12.49
N SER A 11 -35.06 11.56 13.50
CA SER A 11 -33.62 11.51 13.31
C SER A 11 -33.29 10.23 12.54
N HIS A 12 -32.97 10.37 11.26
CA HIS A 12 -32.32 9.28 10.52
C HIS A 12 -31.05 8.87 11.29
N PRO A 13 -30.81 7.56 11.54
CA PRO A 13 -29.57 7.13 12.15
C PRO A 13 -28.42 7.51 11.20
N MET A 14 -27.62 8.49 11.62
CA MET A 14 -26.45 8.95 10.88
C MET A 14 -25.49 7.76 10.74
N HIS A 15 -25.18 7.36 9.50
CA HIS A 15 -24.35 6.19 9.26
C HIS A 15 -22.91 6.59 9.60
N TRP A 16 -22.16 5.77 10.33
CA TRP A 16 -20.81 6.15 10.79
C TRP A 16 -19.86 6.55 9.64
N THR A 17 -20.11 6.05 8.43
CA THR A 17 -19.37 6.43 7.23
C THR A 17 -19.62 7.87 6.77
N ASP A 18 -20.68 8.52 7.27
CA ASP A 18 -20.99 9.92 6.98
C ASP A 18 -19.96 10.86 7.62
N HIS A 19 -19.24 10.36 8.64
CA HIS A 19 -18.11 11.05 9.24
C HIS A 19 -16.82 10.95 8.39
N LEU A 20 -16.72 10.01 7.44
CA LEU A 20 -15.52 9.76 6.62
C LEU A 20 -15.51 10.57 5.32
N ILE A 21 -15.69 11.89 5.43
CA ILE A 21 -15.87 12.78 4.27
C ILE A 21 -14.56 12.94 3.50
N THR A 22 -13.47 13.22 4.21
CA THR A 22 -12.15 13.48 3.63
C THR A 22 -11.57 12.20 3.05
N PHE A 23 -11.66 11.08 3.78
CA PHE A 23 -11.24 9.77 3.32
C PHE A 23 -11.91 9.39 2.00
N LYS A 24 -13.23 9.57 1.87
CA LYS A 24 -13.97 9.30 0.62
C LYS A 24 -13.57 10.21 -0.55
N LYS A 25 -12.99 11.38 -0.29
CA LYS A 25 -12.52 12.33 -1.32
C LYS A 25 -11.09 12.07 -1.78
N ILE A 26 -10.33 11.23 -1.10
CA ILE A 26 -8.96 10.90 -1.50
C ILE A 26 -8.97 10.11 -2.81
N MET A 27 -8.23 10.59 -3.81
CA MET A 27 -8.18 9.99 -5.15
C MET A 27 -7.10 8.93 -5.30
N GLN A 28 -6.12 8.87 -4.39
CA GLN A 28 -5.01 7.92 -4.44
C GLN A 28 -4.59 7.50 -3.03
N PRO A 29 -4.15 6.24 -2.83
CA PRO A 29 -3.65 5.76 -1.55
C PRO A 29 -2.42 6.54 -1.08
N PRO A 30 -2.07 6.44 0.22
CA PRO A 30 -0.80 6.96 0.69
C PRO A 30 0.34 6.34 -0.07
N ALA A 31 1.39 7.13 -0.21
CA ALA A 31 2.59 6.74 -0.93
C ALA A 31 2.46 6.55 -2.45
N ALA A 32 1.27 6.72 -3.05
CA ALA A 32 1.01 7.00 -4.48
C ALA A 32 1.94 6.34 -5.53
N MET A 33 2.40 5.13 -5.25
CA MET A 33 3.17 4.35 -6.20
C MET A 33 2.30 3.22 -6.70
N LEU A 34 1.75 3.41 -7.90
CA LEU A 34 1.40 2.29 -8.80
C LEU A 34 0.24 1.38 -8.37
N MET A 35 -0.65 1.84 -7.50
CA MET A 35 -1.89 1.12 -7.22
C MET A 35 -2.89 1.30 -8.37
N GLY A 36 -2.69 0.60 -9.49
CA GLY A 36 -3.66 0.24 -10.55
C GLY A 36 -4.79 1.22 -10.93
N GLY A 37 -4.56 2.53 -10.84
CA GLY A 37 -5.53 3.58 -11.18
C GLY A 37 -6.60 3.88 -10.12
N ILE A 38 -7.31 4.99 -10.31
CA ILE A 38 -8.33 5.53 -9.39
C ILE A 38 -9.41 4.50 -9.05
N LYS A 39 -9.84 3.69 -10.04
CA LYS A 39 -10.88 2.68 -9.81
C LYS A 39 -10.47 1.61 -8.79
N ARG A 40 -9.23 1.12 -8.85
CA ARG A 40 -8.71 0.13 -7.89
C ARG A 40 -8.67 0.70 -6.49
N TRP A 41 -8.23 1.95 -6.38
CA TRP A 41 -8.29 2.68 -5.13
C TRP A 41 -9.72 2.81 -4.60
N ARG A 42 -10.70 3.14 -5.44
CA ARG A 42 -12.11 3.17 -5.03
C ARG A 42 -12.61 1.84 -4.49
N ARG A 43 -12.25 0.72 -5.12
CA ARG A 43 -12.60 -0.62 -4.61
C ARG A 43 -11.95 -0.90 -3.27
N LEU A 44 -10.67 -0.55 -3.11
CA LEU A 44 -9.97 -0.71 -1.84
C LEU A 44 -10.59 0.16 -0.73
N GLN A 45 -10.99 1.40 -1.04
CA GLN A 45 -11.76 2.25 -0.12
C GLN A 45 -13.07 1.59 0.29
N ALA A 46 -13.84 1.06 -0.68
CA ALA A 46 -15.09 0.37 -0.40
C ALA A 46 -14.87 -0.89 0.47
N TYR A 47 -13.80 -1.64 0.21
CA TYR A 47 -13.38 -2.78 1.03
C TYR A 47 -13.08 -2.37 2.48
N LEU A 48 -12.25 -1.33 2.68
CA LEU A 48 -11.90 -0.83 4.02
C LEU A 48 -13.15 -0.33 4.77
N LEU A 49 -14.07 0.37 4.10
CA LEU A 49 -15.36 0.79 4.67
C LEU A 49 -16.24 -0.41 5.02
N GLY A 50 -16.24 -1.45 4.17
CA GLY A 50 -16.95 -2.70 4.41
C GLY A 50 -16.41 -3.43 5.64
N LEU A 51 -15.08 -3.52 5.79
CA LEU A 51 -14.44 -4.08 6.98
C LEU A 51 -14.75 -3.27 8.24
N GLY A 52 -14.67 -1.93 8.18
CA GLY A 52 -15.02 -1.06 9.31
C GLY A 52 -16.49 -1.17 9.75
N SER A 53 -17.38 -1.63 8.88
CA SER A 53 -18.78 -1.89 9.27
C SER A 53 -18.93 -3.20 10.06
N LYS A 54 -17.97 -4.11 9.95
CA LYS A 54 -17.97 -5.44 10.61
C LYS A 54 -17.05 -5.48 11.83
N ASN A 55 -15.93 -4.78 11.77
CA ASN A 55 -14.88 -4.81 12.78
C ASN A 55 -14.69 -3.41 13.41
N SER A 56 -14.83 -3.34 14.73
CA SER A 56 -14.72 -2.10 15.48
C SER A 56 -13.30 -1.51 15.46
N THR A 57 -12.26 -2.33 15.44
CA THR A 57 -10.85 -1.89 15.39
C THR A 57 -10.55 -1.19 14.07
N VAL A 58 -11.00 -1.77 12.95
CA VAL A 58 -10.88 -1.13 11.63
C VAL A 58 -11.66 0.19 11.60
N ARG A 59 -12.87 0.21 12.19
CA ARG A 59 -13.71 1.40 12.30
C ARG A 59 -13.02 2.54 13.06
N GLU A 60 -12.51 2.27 14.26
CA GLU A 60 -11.82 3.27 15.08
C GLU A 60 -10.55 3.79 14.39
N THR A 61 -9.81 2.90 13.71
CA THR A 61 -8.62 3.30 12.96
C THR A 61 -8.96 4.20 11.77
N LEU A 62 -10.05 3.91 11.05
CA LEU A 62 -10.54 4.76 9.96
C LEU A 62 -10.98 6.15 10.45
N LEU A 63 -11.67 6.21 11.59
CA LEU A 63 -12.07 7.47 12.20
C LEU A 63 -10.86 8.29 12.65
N CYS A 64 -9.85 7.63 13.24
CA CYS A 64 -8.59 8.29 13.58
C CYS A 64 -7.87 8.84 12.33
N LEU A 65 -7.85 8.08 11.24
CA LEU A 65 -7.29 8.54 9.97
C LEU A 65 -8.04 9.75 9.43
N GLU A 66 -9.37 9.71 9.43
CA GLU A 66 -10.22 10.83 9.01
C GLU A 66 -9.93 12.11 9.81
N ASP A 67 -9.79 12.00 11.13
CA ASP A 67 -9.42 13.14 11.96
C ASP A 67 -8.08 13.71 11.49
N VAL A 68 -7.04 12.88 11.38
CA VAL A 68 -5.70 13.34 10.99
C VAL A 68 -5.73 14.03 9.63
N LEU A 69 -6.46 13.48 8.66
CA LEU A 69 -6.62 14.07 7.34
C LEU A 69 -7.40 15.40 7.37
N ALA A 70 -8.49 15.46 8.15
CA ALA A 70 -9.28 16.69 8.29
C ALA A 70 -8.52 17.80 9.04
N HIS A 71 -7.56 17.45 9.90
CA HIS A 71 -6.68 18.42 10.55
C HIS A 71 -5.62 18.97 9.60
N ASP A 72 -5.08 18.18 8.68
CA ASP A 72 -4.10 18.64 7.68
C ASP A 72 -4.70 19.72 6.77
N ASP A 73 -5.95 19.55 6.33
CA ASP A 73 -6.72 20.56 5.57
C ASP A 73 -6.96 21.85 6.39
N ARG A 74 -7.05 21.75 7.72
CA ARG A 74 -7.34 22.88 8.63
C ARG A 74 -6.10 23.63 9.10
N GLN A 75 -4.94 22.98 9.17
CA GLN A 75 -3.67 23.60 9.62
C GLN A 75 -3.17 24.73 8.71
N GLN A 76 -3.74 24.90 7.52
CA GLN A 76 -3.52 26.10 6.71
C GLN A 76 -4.18 27.36 7.30
N THR A 77 -5.03 27.24 8.33
CA THR A 77 -5.83 28.36 8.84
C THR A 77 -5.59 28.75 10.30
N THR A 78 -5.45 27.83 11.27
CA THR A 78 -5.07 28.13 12.66
C THR A 78 -4.83 26.83 13.46
N GLY A 79 -3.61 26.53 13.91
CA GLY A 79 -3.32 25.31 14.68
C GLY A 79 -3.38 25.51 16.20
N SER A 80 -4.30 24.83 16.90
CA SER A 80 -4.34 24.78 18.37
C SER A 80 -3.62 23.53 18.89
N ALA A 81 -2.80 23.66 19.93
CA ALA A 81 -2.09 22.55 20.58
C ALA A 81 -3.02 21.47 21.17
N ALA A 82 -4.29 21.81 21.43
CA ALA A 82 -5.29 20.88 21.95
C ALA A 82 -5.70 19.80 20.92
N ASP A 83 -5.72 20.16 19.62
CA ASP A 83 -6.13 19.25 18.54
C ASP A 83 -5.05 18.19 18.27
N ALA A 84 -3.79 18.57 18.46
CA ALA A 84 -2.62 17.70 18.40
C ALA A 84 -2.67 16.56 19.44
N GLY A 85 -2.99 16.90 20.71
CA GLY A 85 -3.11 15.91 21.79
C GLY A 85 -4.23 14.90 21.53
N ARG A 86 -5.40 15.38 21.10
CA ARG A 86 -6.56 14.53 20.78
C ARG A 86 -6.27 13.51 19.68
N ASN A 87 -5.52 13.90 18.65
CA ASN A 87 -5.15 12.99 17.57
C ASN A 87 -4.15 11.92 18.04
N SER A 88 -3.25 12.25 18.99
CA SER A 88 -2.33 11.28 19.60
C SER A 88 -3.11 10.24 20.41
N GLU A 89 -3.99 10.68 21.31
CA GLU A 89 -4.81 9.82 22.15
C GLU A 89 -5.67 8.84 21.32
N ARG A 90 -6.29 9.31 20.23
CA ARG A 90 -7.09 8.45 19.35
C ARG A 90 -6.25 7.38 18.65
N TYR A 91 -5.03 7.73 18.25
CA TYR A 91 -4.12 6.77 17.62
C TYR A 91 -3.62 5.74 18.63
N GLU A 92 -3.26 6.16 19.84
CA GLU A 92 -2.87 5.26 20.93
C GLU A 92 -4.01 4.29 21.26
N ALA A 93 -5.25 4.78 21.38
CA ALA A 93 -6.41 3.93 21.61
C ALA A 93 -6.64 2.90 20.49
N ALA A 94 -6.54 3.32 19.22
CA ALA A 94 -6.69 2.42 18.07
C ALA A 94 -5.55 1.37 18.01
N ARG A 95 -4.31 1.80 18.29
CA ARG A 95 -3.14 0.92 18.39
C ARG A 95 -3.32 -0.11 19.50
N ASP A 96 -3.71 0.32 20.70
CA ASP A 96 -3.87 -0.56 21.85
C ASP A 96 -5.00 -1.57 21.64
N GLN A 97 -6.01 -1.21 20.86
CA GLN A 97 -7.05 -2.14 20.43
C GLN A 97 -6.49 -3.24 19.52
N VAL A 98 -5.65 -2.90 18.53
CA VAL A 98 -4.96 -3.90 17.68
C VAL A 98 -4.08 -4.81 18.53
N ILE A 99 -3.31 -4.24 19.47
CA ILE A 99 -2.46 -4.99 20.41
C ILE A 99 -3.29 -5.98 21.22
N LYS A 100 -4.39 -5.51 21.81
CA LYS A 100 -5.26 -6.34 22.63
C LYS A 100 -5.85 -7.52 21.83
N VAL A 101 -6.39 -7.28 20.64
CA VAL A 101 -7.01 -8.33 19.81
C VAL A 101 -5.97 -9.38 19.39
N THR A 102 -4.79 -8.92 18.97
CA THR A 102 -3.72 -9.82 18.48
C THR A 102 -3.04 -10.62 19.59
N SER A 103 -3.07 -10.15 20.84
CA SER A 103 -2.36 -10.79 21.96
C SER A 103 -3.14 -11.91 22.64
N VAL A 104 -4.46 -11.93 22.48
CA VAL A 104 -5.35 -12.80 23.29
C VAL A 104 -5.86 -14.00 22.49
N GLU A 105 -6.04 -13.87 21.17
CA GLU A 105 -6.80 -14.82 20.38
C GLU A 105 -6.01 -15.35 19.19
N LYS A 106 -6.24 -16.63 18.87
CA LYS A 106 -5.83 -17.19 17.58
C LYS A 106 -6.84 -16.69 16.54
N LEU A 107 -6.42 -15.71 15.76
CA LEU A 107 -7.25 -15.05 14.75
C LEU A 107 -7.59 -16.03 13.62
N SER A 108 -8.83 -15.95 13.15
CA SER A 108 -9.28 -16.55 11.90
C SER A 108 -8.71 -15.80 10.69
N ASP A 109 -8.76 -16.41 9.50
CA ASP A 109 -8.31 -15.77 8.25
C ASP A 109 -9.01 -14.43 7.99
N GLN A 110 -10.32 -14.33 8.31
CA GLN A 110 -11.07 -13.07 8.17
C GLN A 110 -10.61 -12.01 9.19
N GLU A 111 -10.36 -12.39 10.44
CA GLU A 111 -9.85 -11.47 11.45
C GLU A 111 -8.43 -11.01 11.13
N LEU A 112 -7.61 -11.88 10.52
CA LEU A 112 -6.29 -11.50 10.01
C LEU A 112 -6.39 -10.45 8.90
N ASP A 113 -7.32 -10.62 7.94
CA ASP A 113 -7.60 -9.61 6.91
C ASP A 113 -8.03 -8.25 7.52
N GLU A 114 -8.87 -8.31 8.56
CA GLU A 114 -9.33 -7.13 9.31
C GLU A 114 -8.19 -6.45 10.08
N MET A 115 -7.34 -7.22 10.78
CA MET A 115 -6.21 -6.67 11.52
C MET A 115 -5.12 -6.13 10.59
N LEU A 116 -4.87 -6.77 9.46
CA LEU A 116 -3.96 -6.25 8.43
C LEU A 116 -4.44 -4.90 7.90
N ALA A 117 -5.75 -4.75 7.66
CA ALA A 117 -6.34 -3.48 7.27
C ALA A 117 -6.15 -2.39 8.34
N ALA A 118 -6.38 -2.72 9.62
CA ALA A 118 -6.12 -1.81 10.72
C ALA A 118 -4.63 -1.40 10.80
N LEU A 119 -3.70 -2.36 10.69
CA LEU A 119 -2.26 -2.08 10.64
C LEU A 119 -1.89 -1.16 9.47
N TYR A 120 -2.43 -1.40 8.28
CA TYR A 120 -2.15 -0.56 7.11
C TYR A 120 -2.61 0.90 7.34
N LEU A 121 -3.77 1.08 7.95
CA LEU A 121 -4.29 2.41 8.28
C LEU A 121 -3.44 3.09 9.37
N LEU A 122 -2.99 2.37 10.41
CA LEU A 122 -2.06 2.90 11.40
C LEU A 122 -0.72 3.30 10.78
N ALA A 123 -0.18 2.46 9.87
CA ALA A 123 1.02 2.77 9.11
C ALA A 123 0.85 4.05 8.28
N TRP A 124 -0.30 4.22 7.64
CA TRP A 124 -0.62 5.45 6.93
C TRP A 124 -0.63 6.66 7.87
N ILE A 125 -1.38 6.60 8.98
CA ILE A 125 -1.44 7.69 9.96
C ILE A 125 -0.03 8.10 10.42
N GLN A 126 0.83 7.12 10.72
CA GLN A 126 2.21 7.36 11.16
C GLN A 126 3.07 8.07 10.09
N VAL A 127 2.80 7.83 8.81
CA VAL A 127 3.51 8.47 7.69
C VAL A 127 3.05 9.92 7.47
N ILE A 128 1.77 10.22 7.65
CA ILE A 128 1.22 11.57 7.41
C ILE A 128 1.28 12.49 8.63
N ARG A 129 1.37 11.95 9.84
CA ARG A 129 1.41 12.75 11.07
C ARG A 129 2.70 13.58 11.13
N PRO A 130 2.62 14.91 11.32
CA PRO A 130 3.81 15.73 11.52
C PRO A 130 4.50 15.35 12.84
N ARG A 131 5.80 15.04 12.79
CA ARG A 131 6.57 14.69 13.99
C ARG A 131 6.97 15.94 14.76
N GLY A 132 6.35 16.13 15.93
CA GLY A 132 6.81 17.03 16.97
C GLY A 132 7.54 16.30 18.11
N PRO A 133 8.28 17.02 18.97
CA PRO A 133 8.99 16.43 20.12
C PRO A 133 8.08 15.77 21.17
N GLN A 134 6.75 15.95 21.07
CA GLN A 134 5.76 15.39 22.00
C GLN A 134 5.24 13.99 21.59
N TYR A 135 5.62 13.48 20.41
CA TYR A 135 5.04 12.25 19.83
C TYR A 135 6.00 11.05 19.85
N SER A 136 7.05 11.05 20.67
CA SER A 136 8.05 9.96 20.68
C SER A 136 7.49 8.61 21.13
N ASP A 137 6.37 8.60 21.88
CA ASP A 137 5.92 7.40 22.59
C ASP A 137 4.87 6.59 21.81
N SER A 138 4.18 7.19 20.83
CA SER A 138 3.13 6.50 20.04
C SER A 138 3.70 5.81 18.80
N MET A 139 4.48 4.74 19.01
CA MET A 139 5.09 3.98 17.91
C MET A 139 4.12 3.02 17.24
N PHE A 140 4.30 2.80 15.94
CA PHE A 140 3.62 1.75 15.18
C PHE A 140 3.78 0.37 15.87
N PRO A 141 2.71 -0.47 15.95
CA PRO A 141 2.76 -1.77 16.63
C PRO A 141 3.48 -2.84 15.80
N SER A 142 4.82 -2.75 15.76
CA SER A 142 5.68 -3.61 14.93
C SER A 142 5.63 -5.09 15.32
N GLU A 143 5.53 -5.40 16.62
CA GLU A 143 5.44 -6.79 17.10
C GLU A 143 4.15 -7.46 16.60
N GLN A 144 3.03 -6.75 16.64
CA GLN A 144 1.75 -7.25 16.14
C GLN A 144 1.77 -7.37 14.62
N ALA A 145 2.45 -6.44 13.93
CA ALA A 145 2.67 -6.57 12.49
C ALA A 145 3.46 -7.84 12.14
N ASP A 146 4.47 -8.20 12.92
CA ASP A 146 5.22 -9.45 12.73
C ASP A 146 4.37 -10.70 12.94
N VAL A 147 3.44 -10.67 13.90
CA VAL A 147 2.50 -11.78 14.15
C VAL A 147 1.49 -11.90 13.02
N ILE A 148 0.85 -10.79 12.64
CA ILE A 148 -0.23 -10.79 11.64
C ILE A 148 0.32 -11.09 10.24
N ILE A 149 1.37 -10.39 9.81
CA ILE A 149 1.99 -10.60 8.49
C ILE A 149 2.68 -11.97 8.44
N GLY A 150 3.27 -12.41 9.55
CA GLY A 150 3.90 -13.71 9.71
C GLY A 150 2.96 -14.90 9.81
N SER A 151 1.64 -14.67 9.87
CA SER A 151 0.65 -15.74 9.97
C SER A 151 0.50 -16.47 8.63
N ASP A 152 0.47 -17.80 8.69
CA ASP A 152 0.19 -18.65 7.52
C ASP A 152 -1.32 -18.60 7.22
N CYS A 153 -1.74 -17.60 6.46
CA CYS A 153 -3.12 -17.40 6.04
C CYS A 153 -3.22 -17.11 4.54
N LYS A 154 -4.37 -17.46 3.97
CA LYS A 154 -4.66 -17.17 2.56
C LYS A 154 -5.24 -15.77 2.43
N TRP A 155 -4.36 -14.77 2.41
CA TRP A 155 -4.74 -13.38 2.19
C TRP A 155 -5.71 -13.24 1.01
N ASN A 156 -6.82 -12.55 1.25
CA ASN A 156 -7.75 -12.20 0.18
C ASN A 156 -7.11 -11.21 -0.80
N TRP A 157 -7.78 -10.96 -1.93
CA TRP A 157 -7.26 -10.09 -2.97
C TRP A 157 -6.89 -8.68 -2.46
N TYR A 158 -7.78 -8.05 -1.68
CA TYR A 158 -7.57 -6.71 -1.14
C TYR A 158 -6.45 -6.68 -0.10
N SER A 159 -6.34 -7.68 0.77
CA SER A 159 -5.26 -7.82 1.74
C SER A 159 -3.90 -7.95 1.06
N ARG A 160 -3.81 -8.68 -0.07
CA ARG A 160 -2.59 -8.71 -0.89
C ARG A 160 -2.25 -7.33 -1.47
N GLN A 161 -3.25 -6.52 -1.81
CA GLN A 161 -3.02 -5.14 -2.23
C GLN A 161 -2.47 -4.28 -1.10
N LEU A 162 -3.02 -4.42 0.11
CA LEU A 162 -2.50 -3.74 1.30
C LEU A 162 -1.05 -4.14 1.59
N LEU A 163 -0.74 -5.45 1.54
CA LEU A 163 0.62 -5.98 1.64
C LEU A 163 1.54 -5.30 0.64
N SER A 164 1.16 -5.22 -0.63
CA SER A 164 1.99 -4.58 -1.66
C SER A 164 2.30 -3.10 -1.39
N GLY A 165 1.43 -2.40 -0.65
CA GLY A 165 1.62 -1.00 -0.27
C GLY A 165 2.53 -0.78 0.95
N PHE A 166 2.77 -1.80 1.79
CA PHE A 166 3.55 -1.65 3.02
C PHE A 166 5.00 -1.28 2.77
N ASN A 167 5.63 -1.83 1.73
CA ASN A 167 7.02 -1.46 1.37
C ASN A 167 7.15 0.05 1.11
N SER A 168 6.16 0.63 0.44
CA SER A 168 6.16 2.07 0.15
C SER A 168 5.92 2.91 1.41
N LEU A 169 5.03 2.47 2.30
CA LEU A 169 4.78 3.13 3.59
C LEU A 169 6.01 3.06 4.51
N ASP A 170 6.67 1.90 4.59
CA ASP A 170 7.87 1.70 5.42
C ASP A 170 9.06 2.55 4.91
N SER A 171 9.29 2.57 3.59
CA SER A 171 10.29 3.44 2.98
C SER A 171 9.99 4.92 3.26
N LYS A 172 8.72 5.35 3.15
CA LYS A 172 8.33 6.74 3.47
C LYS A 172 8.50 7.08 4.93
N ALA A 173 8.10 6.20 5.86
CA ALA A 173 8.26 6.42 7.29
C ALA A 173 9.74 6.66 7.64
N THR A 174 10.62 5.85 7.03
CA THR A 174 12.07 5.97 7.18
C THR A 174 12.61 7.25 6.57
N HIS A 175 12.22 7.55 5.33
CA HIS A 175 12.64 8.73 4.57
C HIS A 175 12.27 10.05 5.26
N LEU A 176 11.08 10.13 5.86
CA LEU A 176 10.63 11.29 6.64
C LEU A 176 11.29 11.37 8.03
N GLY A 177 12.37 10.61 8.28
CA GLY A 177 13.18 10.70 9.49
C GLY A 177 12.73 9.82 10.65
N GLY A 178 11.85 8.82 10.45
CA GLY A 178 11.32 7.98 11.54
C GLY A 178 11.80 6.56 11.51
N SER A 179 11.59 5.82 12.60
CA SER A 179 11.94 4.41 12.62
C SER A 179 11.20 3.65 11.49
N PRO A 180 11.84 2.59 10.96
CA PRO A 180 11.14 1.44 10.39
C PRO A 180 9.75 1.19 10.98
N LEU A 181 8.75 0.95 10.13
CA LEU A 181 7.44 0.44 10.58
C LEU A 181 7.53 -1.07 10.79
N LEU A 182 8.10 -1.77 9.81
CA LEU A 182 8.16 -3.22 9.79
C LEU A 182 9.54 -3.74 10.19
N SER A 183 9.56 -4.92 10.82
CA SER A 183 10.79 -5.68 11.04
C SER A 183 11.31 -6.24 9.72
N GLN A 184 12.57 -6.71 9.72
CA GLN A 184 13.13 -7.36 8.53
C GLN A 184 12.38 -8.65 8.16
N LYS A 185 11.78 -9.34 9.14
CA LYS A 185 10.99 -10.56 8.93
C LYS A 185 9.68 -10.25 8.21
N ALA A 186 8.92 -9.26 8.69
CA ALA A 186 7.69 -8.83 8.04
C ALA A 186 7.95 -8.26 6.64
N LEU A 187 9.03 -7.49 6.45
CA LEU A 187 9.42 -6.98 5.14
C LEU A 187 9.73 -8.08 4.12
N ALA A 188 10.36 -9.17 4.55
CA ALA A 188 10.63 -10.30 3.66
C ALA A 188 9.33 -10.91 3.10
N ILE A 189 8.30 -11.04 3.93
CA ILE A 189 6.98 -11.56 3.53
C ILE A 189 6.24 -10.55 2.65
N VAL A 190 6.22 -9.27 3.03
CA VAL A 190 5.62 -8.19 2.23
C VAL A 190 6.24 -8.14 0.83
N SER A 191 7.55 -8.38 0.72
CA SER A 191 8.26 -8.40 -0.57
C SER A 191 7.82 -9.54 -1.50
N CYS A 192 7.17 -10.59 -0.99
CA CYS A 192 6.53 -11.62 -1.80
C CYS A 192 5.22 -11.13 -2.46
N HIS A 193 4.74 -9.94 -2.12
CA HIS A 193 3.54 -9.31 -2.67
C HIS A 193 3.88 -8.04 -3.44
N PRO A 194 4.54 -8.12 -4.61
CA PRO A 194 4.94 -6.94 -5.36
C PRO A 194 3.71 -6.18 -5.89
N ILE A 195 3.87 -4.85 -6.04
CA ILE A 195 2.84 -4.03 -6.69
C ILE A 195 2.73 -4.45 -8.15
N GLN A 196 1.53 -4.88 -8.54
CA GLN A 196 1.24 -5.26 -9.92
C GLN A 196 0.55 -4.10 -10.63
N ILE A 197 1.10 -3.71 -11.79
CA ILE A 197 0.46 -2.77 -12.69
C ILE A 197 -0.59 -3.54 -13.50
N ILE A 198 -1.85 -3.24 -13.23
CA ILE A 198 -3.00 -3.88 -13.89
C ILE A 198 -3.93 -2.80 -14.41
N SER A 199 -4.40 -2.91 -15.64
CA SER A 199 -5.42 -2.01 -16.16
C SER A 199 -6.78 -2.29 -15.52
N CYS A 200 -7.56 -1.24 -15.29
CA CYS A 200 -8.88 -1.41 -14.67
C CYS A 200 -9.85 -2.24 -15.53
N GLU A 201 -9.73 -2.15 -16.86
CA GLU A 201 -10.56 -2.90 -17.81
C GLU A 201 -10.30 -4.41 -17.72
N TYR A 202 -9.04 -4.80 -17.48
CA TYR A 202 -8.68 -6.21 -17.31
C TYR A 202 -9.24 -6.78 -16.00
N GLU A 203 -9.15 -6.06 -14.89
CA GLU A 203 -9.75 -6.47 -13.62
C GLU A 203 -11.28 -6.60 -13.72
N ASP A 204 -11.96 -5.62 -14.34
CA ASP A 204 -13.41 -5.66 -14.57
C ASP A 204 -13.84 -6.92 -15.36
N SER A 205 -13.05 -7.31 -16.38
CA SER A 205 -13.31 -8.53 -17.15
C SER A 205 -13.13 -9.81 -16.33
N ARG A 206 -12.21 -9.80 -15.36
CA ARG A 206 -11.88 -10.95 -14.53
C ARG A 206 -12.87 -11.13 -13.38
N ASP A 207 -13.29 -10.04 -12.73
CA ASP A 207 -14.32 -10.06 -11.69
C ASP A 207 -15.65 -10.63 -12.23
N ASN A 208 -16.04 -10.26 -13.46
CA ASN A 208 -17.20 -10.83 -14.14
C ASN A 208 -17.08 -12.34 -14.41
N SER A 209 -15.87 -12.87 -14.55
CA SER A 209 -15.63 -14.31 -14.71
C SER A 209 -15.53 -15.06 -13.38
N PHE A 210 -15.07 -14.40 -12.30
CA PHE A 210 -14.95 -15.00 -10.96
C PHE A 210 -16.30 -15.12 -10.25
N GLU A 211 -17.23 -14.16 -10.41
CA GLU A 211 -18.59 -14.26 -9.85
C GLU A 211 -19.37 -15.48 -10.41
N GLY A 212 -19.04 -15.94 -11.62
CA GLY A 212 -19.65 -17.15 -12.23
C GLY A 212 -19.05 -18.47 -11.74
N GLN A 213 -17.79 -18.46 -11.28
CA GLN A 213 -17.04 -19.68 -11.02
C GLN A 213 -17.07 -20.10 -9.53
N GLU A 214 -17.18 -19.16 -8.60
CA GLU A 214 -17.36 -19.48 -7.18
C GLU A 214 -18.72 -20.12 -6.88
N ARG A 215 -19.76 -19.80 -7.67
CA ARG A 215 -21.09 -20.44 -7.54
C ARG A 215 -21.15 -21.86 -8.10
N SER A 216 -20.18 -22.24 -8.93
CA SER A 216 -20.19 -23.51 -9.68
C SER A 216 -19.31 -24.59 -9.04
N GLN A 217 -18.53 -24.29 -8.00
CA GLN A 217 -17.68 -25.26 -7.29
C GLN A 217 -18.31 -25.84 -6.01
N SER A 218 -19.61 -25.65 -5.78
CA SER A 218 -20.34 -26.23 -4.64
C SER A 218 -21.19 -27.47 -4.96
N MET A 219 -21.18 -27.97 -6.20
CA MET A 219 -21.88 -29.22 -6.54
C MET A 219 -21.14 -29.96 -7.65
N SER A 220 -20.32 -30.95 -7.29
CA SER A 220 -20.41 -32.30 -7.86
C SER A 220 -19.31 -33.17 -7.26
N GLY A 221 -19.67 -33.94 -6.24
CA GLY A 221 -19.10 -35.27 -6.09
C GLY A 221 -19.94 -36.22 -6.95
N SER A 222 -19.37 -36.77 -8.02
CA SER A 222 -19.72 -38.11 -8.50
C SER A 222 -18.76 -38.61 -9.57
N SER A 223 -18.23 -39.81 -9.25
CA SER A 223 -17.85 -40.94 -10.11
C SER A 223 -16.94 -40.79 -11.32
N VAL A 224 -15.82 -41.49 -11.17
CA VAL A 224 -14.94 -42.07 -12.19
C VAL A 224 -15.73 -42.98 -13.14
N THR A 225 -15.49 -42.81 -14.45
CA THR A 225 -15.18 -43.80 -15.51
C THR A 225 -15.76 -43.30 -16.83
N ASP A 226 -14.92 -42.85 -17.76
CA ASP A 226 -14.82 -43.55 -19.04
C ASP A 226 -13.56 -43.15 -19.83
N ILE A 227 -12.99 -44.17 -20.45
CA ILE A 227 -11.73 -44.17 -21.16
C ILE A 227 -11.98 -43.64 -22.58
N SER A 228 -11.22 -42.64 -23.02
CA SER A 228 -11.06 -42.35 -24.45
C SER A 228 -9.61 -41.98 -24.73
N GLU A 229 -8.85 -42.99 -25.15
CA GLU A 229 -7.58 -42.85 -25.84
C GLU A 229 -7.83 -42.11 -27.17
N HIS A 230 -7.33 -40.89 -27.32
CA HIS A 230 -6.81 -40.41 -28.61
C HIS A 230 -5.80 -39.29 -28.37
N GLY A 231 -4.54 -39.59 -28.67
CA GLY A 231 -3.44 -38.66 -28.63
C GLY A 231 -3.63 -37.55 -29.67
N GLY A 232 -3.99 -36.38 -29.17
CA GLY A 232 -3.91 -35.12 -29.90
C GLY A 232 -3.62 -34.05 -28.87
N SER A 233 -2.34 -33.69 -28.68
CA SER A 233 -1.98 -32.45 -27.98
C SER A 233 -2.45 -31.28 -28.84
N THR A 234 -3.75 -31.00 -28.82
CA THR A 234 -4.29 -29.71 -29.19
C THR A 234 -3.87 -28.77 -28.06
N THR A 235 -2.71 -28.14 -28.22
CA THR A 235 -2.37 -26.94 -27.46
C THR A 235 -3.50 -25.96 -27.72
N SER A 236 -4.45 -25.87 -26.79
CA SER A 236 -5.51 -24.88 -26.84
C SER A 236 -4.85 -23.52 -26.64
N ILE A 237 -4.47 -22.87 -27.75
CA ILE A 237 -4.03 -21.49 -27.71
C ILE A 237 -5.23 -20.69 -27.20
N PRO A 238 -5.15 -20.04 -26.03
CA PRO A 238 -6.25 -19.21 -25.55
C PRO A 238 -6.54 -18.16 -26.64
N SER A 239 -7.80 -17.96 -27.02
CA SER A 239 -8.16 -16.85 -27.90
C SER A 239 -7.99 -15.55 -27.10
N TRP A 240 -6.93 -14.79 -27.36
CA TRP A 240 -6.69 -13.54 -26.63
C TRP A 240 -7.68 -12.49 -27.12
N ASN A 241 -8.41 -11.89 -26.19
CA ASN A 241 -9.27 -10.75 -26.52
C ASN A 241 -8.41 -9.46 -26.55
N THR A 242 -8.96 -8.37 -27.10
CA THR A 242 -8.26 -7.09 -27.21
C THR A 242 -7.86 -6.51 -25.84
N ILE A 243 -8.59 -6.82 -24.77
CA ILE A 243 -8.30 -6.39 -23.40
C ILE A 243 -7.04 -7.12 -22.89
N ASP A 244 -6.93 -8.43 -23.14
CA ASP A 244 -5.77 -9.24 -22.77
C ASP A 244 -4.49 -8.73 -23.44
N VAL A 245 -4.58 -8.42 -24.75
CA VAL A 245 -3.43 -7.89 -25.51
C VAL A 245 -3.00 -6.53 -24.96
N LYS A 246 -3.95 -5.61 -24.72
CA LYS A 246 -3.66 -4.29 -24.14
C LYS A 246 -2.99 -4.40 -22.77
N GLU A 247 -3.50 -5.29 -21.93
CA GLU A 247 -2.96 -5.54 -20.59
C GLU A 247 -1.53 -6.07 -20.66
N ILE A 248 -1.27 -7.06 -21.51
CA ILE A 248 0.06 -7.66 -21.66
C ILE A 248 1.06 -6.61 -22.15
N VAL A 249 0.68 -5.80 -23.15
CA VAL A 249 1.54 -4.72 -23.65
C VAL A 249 1.80 -3.68 -22.58
N LEU A 250 0.77 -3.25 -21.84
CA LEU A 250 0.90 -2.29 -20.74
C LEU A 250 1.87 -2.81 -19.67
N ARG A 251 1.69 -4.06 -19.22
CA ARG A 251 2.57 -4.71 -18.25
C ARG A 251 3.99 -4.83 -18.76
N ALA A 252 4.17 -5.28 -20.00
CA ALA A 252 5.50 -5.47 -20.58
C ALA A 252 6.32 -4.17 -20.61
N ILE A 253 5.65 -3.02 -20.76
CA ILE A 253 6.30 -1.71 -20.79
C ILE A 253 6.51 -1.15 -19.36
N LEU A 254 5.46 -1.14 -18.54
CA LEU A 254 5.47 -0.44 -17.24
C LEU A 254 6.04 -1.27 -16.09
N GLN A 255 5.76 -2.57 -16.05
CA GLN A 255 6.09 -3.43 -14.91
C GLN A 255 7.61 -3.46 -14.65
N PRO A 256 8.51 -3.61 -15.65
CA PRO A 256 9.95 -3.62 -15.39
C PRO A 256 10.44 -2.30 -14.76
N GLY A 257 9.97 -1.16 -15.28
CA GLY A 257 10.34 0.15 -14.75
C GLY A 257 9.85 0.36 -13.31
N ALA A 258 8.65 -0.11 -13.02
CA ALA A 258 8.08 -0.08 -11.68
C ALA A 258 8.81 -0.98 -10.68
N GLU A 259 9.20 -2.19 -11.08
CA GLU A 259 9.99 -3.10 -10.23
C GLU A 259 11.35 -2.50 -9.88
N TRP A 260 12.05 -1.96 -10.89
CA TRP A 260 13.30 -1.24 -10.69
C TRP A 260 13.15 -0.03 -9.75
N TYR A 261 12.05 0.71 -9.91
CA TYR A 261 11.72 1.83 -9.02
C TYR A 261 11.44 1.38 -7.58
N LEU A 262 10.73 0.27 -7.37
CA LEU A 262 10.49 -0.28 -6.04
C LEU A 262 11.80 -0.73 -5.37
N GLN A 263 12.72 -1.34 -6.12
CA GLN A 263 14.06 -1.66 -5.62
C GLN A 263 14.81 -0.40 -5.19
N THR A 264 14.74 0.66 -6.01
CA THR A 264 15.28 1.98 -5.68
C THR A 264 14.71 2.50 -4.35
N GLN A 265 13.40 2.33 -4.12
CA GLN A 265 12.78 2.79 -2.88
C GLN A 265 13.22 2.02 -1.62
N ALA A 266 13.64 0.75 -1.75
CA ALA A 266 14.16 -0.03 -0.62
C ALA A 266 15.46 0.54 -0.04
N TYR A 267 16.23 1.30 -0.84
CA TYR A 267 17.47 1.94 -0.41
C TYR A 267 17.24 3.14 0.52
N PHE A 268 16.07 3.79 0.52
CA PHE A 268 15.78 4.85 1.49
C PHE A 268 15.88 4.36 2.93
N ARG A 269 15.45 3.12 3.18
CA ARG A 269 15.54 2.50 4.51
C ARG A 269 16.99 2.27 4.92
N HIS A 270 17.80 1.72 4.01
CA HIS A 270 19.21 1.43 4.24
C HIS A 270 20.00 2.71 4.51
N ILE A 271 19.82 3.73 3.67
CA ILE A 271 20.47 5.04 3.84
C ILE A 271 19.97 5.71 5.13
N GLY A 272 18.67 5.69 5.40
CA GLY A 272 18.09 6.27 6.61
C GLY A 272 18.62 5.64 7.91
N SER A 273 19.03 4.36 7.87
CA SER A 273 19.65 3.68 9.03
C SER A 273 21.05 4.22 9.37
N LEU A 274 21.73 4.87 8.42
CA LEU A 274 23.04 5.48 8.63
C LEU A 274 22.96 6.86 9.30
N ASP A 275 21.76 7.43 9.43
CA ASP A 275 21.58 8.75 10.05
C ASP A 275 22.14 8.77 11.47
N LYS A 276 22.85 9.85 11.81
CA LYS A 276 23.47 10.07 13.13
C LYS A 276 22.50 9.99 14.31
N HIS A 277 21.21 10.19 14.06
CA HIS A 277 20.16 10.08 15.08
C HIS A 277 19.73 8.64 15.35
N ARG A 278 20.17 7.68 14.53
CA ARG A 278 19.84 6.26 14.64
C ARG A 278 21.03 5.37 14.97
N ARG A 279 22.23 5.89 14.76
CA ARG A 279 23.48 5.20 15.03
C ARG A 279 24.41 6.10 15.83
N SER A 280 25.04 5.54 16.87
CA SER A 280 26.14 6.20 17.57
C SER A 280 27.22 6.59 16.56
N ARG A 281 27.63 7.85 16.61
CA ARG A 281 28.76 8.40 15.84
C ARG A 281 29.70 9.17 16.77
N PHE A 282 29.95 8.59 17.94
CA PHE A 282 30.73 9.26 18.99
C PHE A 282 32.20 8.85 18.97
N THR A 283 32.56 7.82 18.20
CA THR A 283 33.93 7.36 18.04
C THR A 283 34.40 7.44 16.58
N PRO A 284 35.72 7.60 16.34
CA PRO A 284 36.27 7.49 14.98
C PRO A 284 35.98 6.15 14.30
N ASP A 285 35.90 5.07 15.08
CA ASP A 285 35.55 3.74 14.57
C ASP A 285 34.09 3.68 14.09
N ASP A 286 33.17 4.31 14.80
CA ASP A 286 31.77 4.44 14.36
C ASP A 286 31.66 5.19 13.02
N GLU A 287 32.39 6.30 12.87
CA GLU A 287 32.40 7.08 11.62
C GLU A 287 33.05 6.32 10.45
N LEU A 288 34.09 5.52 10.74
CA LEU A 288 34.71 4.64 9.75
C LEU A 288 33.72 3.56 9.30
N GLU A 289 33.00 2.92 10.21
CA GLU A 289 32.00 1.90 9.88
C GLU A 289 30.88 2.48 9.01
N VAL A 290 30.35 3.64 9.40
CA VAL A 290 29.31 4.32 8.58
C VAL A 290 29.85 4.69 7.20
N THR A 291 31.09 5.16 7.11
CA THR A 291 31.73 5.47 5.82
C THR A 291 31.87 4.21 4.95
N LEU A 292 32.23 3.08 5.54
CA LEU A 292 32.35 1.80 4.83
C LEU A 292 30.99 1.33 4.31
N VAL A 293 29.95 1.34 5.16
CA VAL A 293 28.58 0.97 4.73
C VAL A 293 28.06 1.94 3.67
N GLY A 294 28.32 3.24 3.82
CA GLY A 294 27.94 4.23 2.82
C GLY A 294 28.59 3.98 1.46
N LYS A 295 29.88 3.64 1.42
CA LYS A 295 30.57 3.24 0.18
C LYS A 295 29.99 1.96 -0.43
N GLN A 296 29.63 0.98 0.40
CA GLN A 296 28.99 -0.25 -0.06
C GLN A 296 27.65 0.05 -0.73
N ILE A 297 26.78 0.84 -0.07
CA ILE A 297 25.51 1.29 -0.66
C ILE A 297 25.76 2.05 -1.97
N GLN A 298 26.77 2.94 -2.02
CA GLN A 298 27.09 3.66 -3.25
C GLN A 298 27.46 2.72 -4.41
N SER A 299 28.20 1.65 -4.13
CA SER A 299 28.55 0.63 -5.12
C SER A 299 27.30 -0.12 -5.60
N GLU A 300 26.45 -0.55 -4.67
CA GLU A 300 25.19 -1.24 -4.99
C GLU A 300 24.24 -0.38 -5.82
N LEU A 301 24.12 0.91 -5.51
CA LEU A 301 23.32 1.85 -6.32
C LEU A 301 23.82 1.93 -7.76
N ARG A 302 25.14 1.92 -7.99
CA ARG A 302 25.70 1.89 -9.34
C ARG A 302 25.38 0.59 -10.08
N VAL A 303 25.35 -0.55 -9.38
CA VAL A 303 24.92 -1.83 -9.95
C VAL A 303 23.43 -1.75 -10.32
N LEU A 304 22.59 -1.27 -9.41
CA LEU A 304 21.16 -1.07 -9.65
C LEU A 304 20.90 -0.15 -10.87
N TRP A 305 21.73 0.88 -11.06
CA TRP A 305 21.64 1.73 -12.25
C TRP A 305 21.96 1.00 -13.55
N ALA A 306 22.92 0.08 -13.52
CA ALA A 306 23.27 -0.74 -14.68
C ALA A 306 22.17 -1.76 -15.04
N GLU A 307 21.42 -2.23 -14.04
CA GLU A 307 20.29 -3.15 -14.19
C GLU A 307 18.98 -2.47 -14.63
N ARG A 308 18.97 -1.13 -14.74
CA ARG A 308 17.80 -0.35 -15.13
C ARG A 308 17.25 -0.81 -16.50
N PRO A 309 15.94 -1.03 -16.63
CA PRO A 309 15.31 -1.28 -17.91
C PRO A 309 15.53 -0.12 -18.89
N SER A 310 15.96 -0.44 -20.12
CA SER A 310 16.29 0.57 -21.13
C SER A 310 15.13 1.54 -21.41
N VAL A 311 13.89 1.05 -21.33
CA VAL A 311 12.66 1.83 -21.54
C VAL A 311 12.55 3.04 -20.59
N VAL A 312 13.12 2.95 -19.38
CA VAL A 312 13.09 4.02 -18.36
C VAL A 312 13.91 5.24 -18.80
N SER A 313 14.83 5.08 -19.76
CA SER A 313 15.68 6.17 -20.26
C SER A 313 15.33 6.68 -21.65
N LEU A 314 14.25 6.17 -22.24
CA LEU A 314 13.81 6.64 -23.54
C LEU A 314 13.07 7.96 -23.42
N THR A 315 13.34 8.87 -24.36
CA THR A 315 12.65 10.16 -24.48
C THR A 315 11.30 10.00 -25.20
N THR A 316 10.39 10.98 -25.08
CA THR A 316 9.13 11.01 -25.85
C THR A 316 9.40 10.85 -27.36
N SER A 317 10.46 11.46 -27.89
CA SER A 317 10.84 11.36 -29.30
C SER A 317 11.19 9.93 -29.73
N GLU A 318 11.80 9.15 -28.85
CA GLU A 318 12.17 7.76 -29.14
C GLU A 318 10.98 6.82 -28.98
N LEU A 319 10.19 7.00 -27.92
CA LEU A 319 8.98 6.21 -27.67
C LEU A 319 7.93 6.43 -28.77
N SER A 320 7.73 7.68 -29.22
CA SER A 320 6.75 8.04 -30.26
C SER A 320 7.02 7.45 -31.64
N LYS A 321 8.20 6.86 -31.86
CA LYS A 321 8.47 6.06 -33.08
C LYS A 321 7.67 4.77 -33.14
N THR A 322 7.16 4.29 -31.99
CA THR A 322 6.51 2.98 -31.86
C THR A 322 5.12 3.04 -31.23
N MET A 323 4.78 4.13 -30.55
CA MET A 323 3.49 4.31 -29.88
C MET A 323 2.94 5.73 -30.06
N ALA A 324 1.68 5.94 -29.69
CA ALA A 324 1.06 7.26 -29.75
C ALA A 324 1.82 8.29 -28.87
N VAL A 325 1.92 9.53 -29.36
CA VAL A 325 2.68 10.61 -28.71
C VAL A 325 2.17 10.85 -27.28
N ASP A 326 0.86 10.85 -27.06
CA ASP A 326 0.29 11.06 -25.72
C ASP A 326 0.75 10.01 -24.72
N LEU A 327 0.83 8.74 -25.15
CA LEU A 327 1.32 7.65 -24.31
C LEU A 327 2.82 7.77 -24.05
N ALA A 328 3.60 8.11 -25.09
CA ALA A 328 5.03 8.34 -24.98
C ALA A 328 5.34 9.44 -23.95
N THR A 329 4.60 10.56 -23.99
CA THR A 329 4.75 11.65 -23.02
C THR A 329 4.43 11.21 -21.59
N ARG A 330 3.32 10.47 -21.39
CA ARG A 330 2.97 9.97 -20.04
C ARG A 330 3.99 8.98 -19.50
N LEU A 331 4.56 8.12 -20.34
CA LEU A 331 5.61 7.19 -19.93
C LEU A 331 6.89 7.94 -19.53
N GLU A 332 7.32 8.91 -20.33
CA GLU A 332 8.50 9.73 -19.98
C GLU A 332 8.30 10.50 -18.67
N GLU A 333 7.12 11.08 -18.44
CA GLU A 333 6.80 11.74 -17.16
C GLU A 333 6.93 10.78 -15.97
N VAL A 334 6.36 9.57 -16.08
CA VAL A 334 6.42 8.55 -15.01
C VAL A 334 7.87 8.10 -14.78
N PHE A 335 8.60 7.78 -15.85
CA PHE A 335 9.99 7.34 -15.73
C PHE A 335 10.92 8.44 -15.24
N SER A 336 10.64 9.71 -15.57
CA SER A 336 11.36 10.86 -15.03
C SER A 336 11.25 10.92 -13.50
N ILE A 337 10.07 10.62 -12.94
CA ILE A 337 9.88 10.53 -11.49
C ILE A 337 10.72 9.38 -10.91
N TYR A 338 10.78 8.23 -11.57
CA TYR A 338 11.60 7.10 -11.12
C TYR A 338 13.08 7.44 -11.12
N LEU A 339 13.56 8.07 -12.20
CA LEU A 339 14.94 8.55 -12.32
C LEU A 339 15.27 9.59 -11.25
N ALA A 340 14.41 10.59 -11.05
CA ALA A 340 14.59 11.60 -10.02
C ALA A 340 14.66 10.97 -8.61
N SER A 341 13.80 9.98 -8.35
CA SER A 341 13.79 9.24 -7.09
C SER A 341 15.01 8.33 -6.89
N TYR A 342 15.66 7.90 -7.97
CA TYR A 342 16.94 7.21 -7.87
C TYR A 342 18.07 8.19 -7.54
N TRP A 343 18.14 9.32 -8.25
CA TRP A 343 19.21 10.30 -8.05
C TRP A 343 19.21 10.95 -6.67
N ILE A 344 18.02 11.14 -6.06
CA ILE A 344 17.94 11.70 -4.71
C ILE A 344 18.59 10.80 -3.65
N LEU A 345 18.75 9.49 -3.90
CA LEU A 345 19.45 8.58 -2.98
C LEU A 345 20.91 8.99 -2.77
N PHE A 346 21.60 9.47 -3.81
CA PHE A 346 22.97 9.98 -3.66
C PHE A 346 23.00 11.25 -2.81
N VAL A 347 22.00 12.11 -2.94
CA VAL A 347 21.89 13.31 -2.10
C VAL A 347 21.71 12.91 -0.64
N TYR A 348 20.88 11.90 -0.35
CA TYR A 348 20.70 11.40 1.01
C TYR A 348 21.93 10.69 1.57
N LEU A 349 22.66 9.94 0.74
CA LEU A 349 23.87 9.24 1.17
C LEU A 349 25.02 10.18 1.54
N HIS A 350 25.05 11.37 0.95
CA HIS A 350 26.08 12.38 1.19
C HIS A 350 25.69 13.43 2.25
N ARG A 351 24.49 13.32 2.83
CA ARG A 351 24.03 14.14 3.96
C ARG A 351 24.46 13.51 5.28
#